data_AF-A0A8X6HS91-F1
#
_entry.id   AF-A0A8X6HS91-F1
#
_cell.length_a   1.000
_cell.length_b   1.000
_cell.length_c   1.000
_cell.angle_alpha   90.00
_cell.angle_beta   90.00
_cell.angle_gamma   90.00
#
_symmetry.space_group_name_H-M   'P 1'
#
loop_
_entity.id
_entity.type
_entity.pdbx_description
1 polymer ?
#
loop_
_entity_poly.entity_id
_entity_poly.type
_entity_poly.pdbx_seq_one_letter_code
_entity_poly.pdbx_strand_id
1 'polypeptide(L)'
;MATPPKTTLTAFFLLCQNDAFAKALLYVDVPRYFTWNVSLKEWKRRLQRTPVDGWLGLKADALGRIYTMHVSNFECYCLRMLLNVIQGPINFVNLKTVGGQVLEDFRQACEKLGLLKMTITGMLQWKRLYCVAPLRK
;
A
#
# COMPACT_ATOMS: atom_id res chain seq x y z
N MET A 1 -10.82 -14.92 -23.51
CA MET A 1 -9.81 -14.64 -22.46
C MET A 1 -10.52 -13.96 -21.30
N ALA A 2 -10.66 -14.62 -20.15
CA ALA A 2 -11.34 -14.04 -18.99
C ALA A 2 -10.49 -12.90 -18.43
N THR A 3 -11.03 -11.67 -18.39
CA THR A 3 -10.35 -10.56 -17.70
C THR A 3 -10.28 -10.92 -16.21
N PRO A 4 -9.09 -10.87 -15.58
CA PRO A 4 -8.99 -11.16 -14.16
C PRO A 4 -9.90 -10.21 -13.37
N PRO A 5 -10.53 -10.68 -12.29
CA PRO A 5 -11.45 -9.85 -11.51
C PRO A 5 -10.74 -8.58 -11.03
N LYS A 6 -11.36 -7.41 -11.24
CA LYS A 6 -10.87 -6.13 -10.70
C LYS A 6 -10.76 -6.26 -9.17
N THR A 7 -9.53 -6.17 -8.67
CA THR A 7 -9.21 -6.13 -7.23
C THR A 7 -8.95 -4.69 -6.81
N THR A 8 -8.91 -4.43 -5.51
CA THR A 8 -8.56 -3.12 -4.96
C THR A 8 -7.17 -2.66 -5.40
N LEU A 9 -6.22 -3.59 -5.54
CA LEU A 9 -4.86 -3.32 -5.99
C LEU A 9 -4.81 -2.98 -7.49
N THR A 10 -5.49 -3.75 -8.34
CA THR A 10 -5.49 -3.44 -9.78
C THR A 10 -6.25 -2.15 -10.10
N ALA A 11 -7.29 -1.83 -9.32
CA ALA A 11 -7.94 -0.53 -9.39
C ALA A 11 -7.06 0.62 -8.87
N PHE A 12 -6.17 0.37 -7.89
CA PHE A 12 -5.19 1.37 -7.47
C PHE A 12 -4.18 1.68 -8.56
N PHE A 13 -3.72 0.68 -9.31
CA PHE A 13 -2.87 0.90 -10.47
C PHE A 13 -3.53 1.78 -11.52
N LEU A 14 -4.81 1.53 -11.83
CA LEU A 14 -5.59 2.38 -12.72
C LEU A 14 -5.77 3.80 -12.16
N LEU A 15 -5.96 3.93 -10.85
CA LEU A 15 -6.02 5.25 -10.19
C LEU A 15 -4.69 6.01 -10.36
N CYS A 16 -3.55 5.35 -10.17
CA CYS A 16 -2.23 5.98 -10.33
C CYS A 16 -1.91 6.35 -11.78
N GLN A 17 -2.53 5.69 -12.77
CA GLN A 17 -2.39 6.06 -14.18
C GLN A 17 -3.16 7.34 -14.51
N ASN A 18 -4.31 7.55 -13.87
CA ASN A 18 -5.24 8.63 -14.21
C ASN A 18 -5.15 9.85 -13.28
N ASP A 19 -4.62 9.69 -12.07
CA ASP A 19 -4.60 10.74 -11.05
C ASP A 19 -3.17 10.97 -10.53
N ALA A 20 -2.66 12.20 -10.75
CA ALA A 20 -1.32 12.61 -10.33
C ALA A 20 -1.15 12.65 -8.81
N PHE A 21 -2.21 12.96 -8.05
CA PHE A 21 -2.20 12.92 -6.60
C PHE A 21 -2.11 11.47 -6.11
N ALA A 22 -2.85 10.56 -6.72
CA ALA A 22 -2.75 9.13 -6.39
C ALA A 22 -1.36 8.56 -6.68
N LYS A 23 -0.70 9.02 -7.75
CA LYS A 23 0.68 8.63 -8.08
C LYS A 23 1.71 9.05 -7.02
N ALA A 24 1.42 10.06 -6.21
CA ALA A 24 2.27 10.48 -5.10
C ALA A 24 2.04 9.67 -3.81
N LEU A 25 1.01 8.81 -3.77
CA LEU A 25 0.66 8.04 -2.58
C LEU A 25 1.28 6.64 -2.58
N LEU A 26 1.54 6.14 -1.38
CA LEU A 26 1.73 4.70 -1.13
C LEU A 26 0.37 4.02 -1.08
N TYR A 27 0.30 2.73 -1.43
CA TYR A 27 -0.95 1.98 -1.38
C TYR A 27 -1.62 2.02 0.01
N VAL A 28 -0.80 2.02 1.08
CA VAL A 28 -1.29 2.08 2.47
C VAL A 28 -1.91 3.42 2.85
N ASP A 29 -1.59 4.49 2.13
CA ASP A 29 -2.14 5.82 2.36
C ASP A 29 -3.41 6.08 1.55
N VAL A 30 -3.67 5.28 0.51
CA VAL A 30 -4.85 5.42 -0.37
C VAL A 30 -6.16 5.47 0.41
N PRO A 31 -6.43 4.59 1.40
CA PRO A 31 -7.70 4.62 2.15
C PRO A 31 -7.91 5.91 2.96
N ARG A 32 -6.86 6.71 3.20
CA ARG A 32 -6.97 8.01 3.87
C ARG A 32 -7.63 9.06 2.97
N TYR A 33 -7.37 8.98 1.67
CA TYR A 33 -7.79 9.99 0.67
C TYR A 33 -8.85 9.49 -0.31
N PHE A 34 -8.97 8.17 -0.47
CA PHE A 34 -9.89 7.53 -1.39
C PHE A 34 -10.73 6.48 -0.65
N THR A 35 -11.96 6.32 -1.11
CA THR A 35 -12.88 5.29 -0.61
C THR A 35 -13.13 4.27 -1.71
N TRP A 36 -13.13 2.99 -1.34
CA TRP A 36 -13.44 1.91 -2.28
C TRP A 36 -14.94 1.86 -2.58
N ASN A 37 -15.31 2.04 -3.84
CA ASN A 37 -16.67 1.82 -4.31
C ASN A 37 -16.81 0.34 -4.72
N VAL A 38 -17.48 -0.46 -3.90
CA VAL A 38 -17.65 -1.90 -4.13
C VAL A 38 -18.45 -2.20 -5.40
N SER A 39 -19.46 -1.38 -5.70
CA SER A 39 -20.34 -1.56 -6.86
C SER A 39 -19.61 -1.30 -8.18
N LEU A 40 -18.80 -0.25 -8.25
CA LEU A 40 -18.03 0.12 -9.44
C LEU A 40 -16.66 -0.54 -9.49
N LYS A 41 -16.20 -1.11 -8.36
CA LYS A 41 -14.84 -1.64 -8.16
C LYS A 41 -13.76 -0.60 -8.47
N GLU A 42 -13.95 0.60 -7.94
CA GLU A 42 -13.10 1.77 -8.21
C GLU A 42 -12.83 2.59 -6.96
N TRP A 43 -11.69 3.28 -6.95
CA TRP A 43 -11.35 4.24 -5.91
C TRP A 43 -11.99 5.59 -6.23
N LYS A 44 -12.83 6.10 -5.31
CA LYS A 44 -13.39 7.45 -5.40
C LYS A 44 -12.69 8.38 -4.43
N ARG A 45 -12.31 9.57 -4.89
CA ARG A 45 -11.69 10.59 -4.06
C ARG A 45 -12.66 10.98 -2.94
N ARG A 46 -12.16 11.01 -1.71
CA ARG A 46 -12.94 11.41 -0.55
C ARG A 46 -13.13 12.93 -0.59
N LEU A 47 -14.38 13.40 -0.63
CA LEU A 47 -14.69 14.81 -0.40
C LEU A 47 -14.47 15.09 1.09
N GLN A 48 -13.33 15.70 1.46
CA GLN A 48 -13.15 16.16 2.84
C GLN A 48 -14.11 17.33 3.09
N ARG A 49 -15.13 17.11 3.93
CA ARG A 49 -15.91 18.21 4.51
C ARG A 49 -15.16 18.70 5.75
N THR A 50 -14.59 19.90 5.62
CA THR A 50 -14.14 20.85 6.65
C THR A 50 -13.12 20.40 7.71
N PRO A 51 -12.01 21.15 7.92
CA PRO A 51 -11.27 21.10 9.17
C PRO A 51 -12.17 21.68 10.26
N VAL A 52 -12.33 20.97 11.38
CA VAL A 52 -13.00 21.56 12.55
C VAL A 52 -11.93 22.36 13.28
N ASP A 53 -12.24 23.63 13.51
CA ASP A 53 -11.32 24.58 14.12
C ASP A 53 -10.93 24.13 15.54
N GLY A 54 -9.65 24.22 15.86
CA GLY A 54 -9.14 24.01 17.23
C GLY A 54 -8.66 22.62 17.62
N TRP A 55 -8.97 21.53 16.88
CA TRP A 55 -8.36 20.19 17.14
C TRP A 55 -8.54 19.16 16.00
N LEU A 56 -8.51 19.47 14.70
CA LEU A 56 -9.16 18.50 13.77
C LEU A 56 -8.67 18.43 12.31
N GLY A 57 -8.38 17.19 11.91
CA GLY A 57 -8.24 16.74 10.52
C GLY A 57 -7.87 15.26 10.36
N LEU A 58 -7.21 14.66 11.35
CA LEU A 58 -6.92 13.22 11.37
C LEU A 58 -8.11 12.42 11.90
N LYS A 59 -9.00 11.98 11.01
CA LYS A 59 -9.65 10.66 11.21
C LYS A 59 -8.61 9.59 10.88
N ALA A 60 -7.75 9.31 11.86
CA ALA A 60 -6.84 8.18 11.84
C ALA A 60 -7.62 6.88 12.18
N ASP A 61 -8.60 6.48 11.36
CA ASP A 61 -9.37 5.26 11.64
C ASP A 61 -9.74 4.46 10.40
N ALA A 62 -8.77 4.36 9.50
CA ALA A 62 -8.63 3.19 8.66
C ALA A 62 -7.14 2.98 8.39
N LEU A 63 -6.38 2.61 9.43
CA LEU A 63 -5.25 1.71 9.19
C LEU A 63 -5.86 0.52 8.47
N GLY A 64 -5.75 0.51 7.14
CA GLY A 64 -6.48 -0.42 6.27
C GLY A 64 -6.31 -1.81 6.85
N ARG A 65 -7.45 -2.45 7.19
CA ARG A 65 -7.51 -3.79 7.81
C ARG A 65 -6.34 -4.59 7.28
N ILE A 66 -5.34 -4.80 8.15
CA ILE A 66 -4.19 -5.61 7.82
C ILE A 66 -4.77 -6.99 7.58
N TYR A 67 -4.90 -7.39 6.33
CA TYR A 67 -5.28 -8.76 6.00
C TYR A 67 -4.29 -9.67 6.73
N THR A 68 -4.81 -10.45 7.68
CA THR A 68 -4.12 -11.57 8.31
C THR A 68 -3.88 -12.60 7.21
N MET A 69 -2.79 -12.42 6.46
CA MET A 69 -2.37 -13.36 5.44
C MET A 69 -1.64 -14.51 6.13
N HIS A 70 -2.02 -15.73 5.79
CA HIS A 70 -1.34 -16.93 6.27
C HIS A 70 0.13 -16.90 5.81
N VAL A 71 1.04 -17.27 6.70
CA VAL A 71 2.51 -17.20 6.54
C VAL A 71 3.03 -18.02 5.34
N SER A 72 2.18 -18.85 4.75
CA SER A 72 2.53 -19.78 3.66
C SER A 72 2.72 -19.13 2.28
N ASN A 73 2.50 -17.83 2.09
CA ASN A 73 2.75 -17.17 0.80
C ASN A 73 3.76 -16.02 0.91
N PHE A 74 5.05 -16.36 0.73
CA PHE A 74 6.17 -15.43 0.75
C PHE A 74 6.07 -14.36 -0.34
N GLU A 75 5.45 -14.65 -1.49
CA GLU A 75 5.23 -13.66 -2.55
C GLU A 75 4.27 -12.56 -2.09
N CYS A 76 3.19 -12.92 -1.40
CA CYS A 76 2.27 -11.94 -0.82
C CYS A 76 2.95 -11.06 0.24
N TYR A 77 3.87 -11.64 1.02
CA TYR A 77 4.67 -10.86 1.97
C TYR A 77 5.55 -9.83 1.25
N CYS A 78 6.28 -10.25 0.20
CA CYS A 78 7.11 -9.36 -0.59
C CYS A 78 6.28 -8.27 -1.28
N LEU A 79 5.17 -8.64 -1.91
CA LEU A 79 4.25 -7.68 -2.53
C LEU A 79 3.79 -6.62 -1.54
N ARG A 80 3.41 -7.02 -0.31
CA ARG A 80 3.01 -6.08 0.73
C ARG A 80 4.15 -5.14 1.10
N MET A 81 5.37 -5.62 1.24
CA MET A 81 6.54 -4.78 1.53
C MET A 81 6.77 -3.75 0.43
N LEU A 82 6.69 -4.15 -0.83
CA LEU A 82 6.83 -3.23 -1.96
C LEU A 82 5.74 -2.16 -1.97
N LEU A 83 4.49 -2.53 -1.69
CA LEU A 83 3.36 -1.58 -1.62
C LEU A 83 3.46 -0.58 -0.46
N ASN A 84 4.33 -0.83 0.52
CA ASN A 84 4.62 0.09 1.62
C ASN A 84 5.75 1.08 1.31
N VAL A 85 6.53 0.87 0.24
CA VAL A 85 7.69 1.71 -0.08
C VAL A 85 7.66 2.32 -1.47
N ILE A 86 6.97 1.68 -2.43
CA ILE A 86 6.85 2.15 -3.81
C ILE A 86 5.62 3.04 -3.93
N GLN A 87 5.85 4.29 -4.32
CA GLN A 87 4.81 5.28 -4.58
C GLN A 87 4.23 5.12 -5.99
N GLY A 88 2.91 5.24 -6.10
CA GLY A 88 2.21 5.31 -7.38
C GLY A 88 2.51 4.23 -8.42
N PRO A 89 2.67 2.93 -8.06
CA PRO A 89 2.89 1.90 -9.07
C PRO A 89 1.69 1.83 -10.03
N ILE A 90 1.96 1.82 -11.33
CA ILE A 90 0.92 1.78 -12.37
C ILE A 90 0.62 0.36 -12.89
N ASN A 91 1.44 -0.62 -12.52
CA ASN A 91 1.27 -2.04 -12.82
C ASN A 91 2.25 -2.88 -11.97
N PHE A 92 2.16 -4.22 -12.08
CA PHE A 92 3.06 -5.14 -11.36
C PHE A 92 4.53 -5.06 -11.83
N VAL A 93 4.78 -4.72 -13.08
CA VAL A 93 6.15 -4.53 -13.60
C VAL A 93 6.82 -3.35 -12.91
N ASN A 94 6.08 -2.26 -12.68
CA ASN A 94 6.54 -1.07 -11.96
C ASN A 94 6.89 -1.41 -10.51
N LEU A 95 6.13 -2.29 -9.86
CA LEU A 95 6.47 -2.78 -8.50
C LEU A 95 7.77 -3.57 -8.45
N LYS A 96 8.12 -4.27 -9.54
CA LYS A 96 9.39 -5.01 -9.65
C LYS A 96 10.53 -4.15 -10.22
N THR A 97 10.26 -2.91 -10.58
CA THR A 97 11.25 -2.01 -11.16
C THR A 97 11.94 -1.25 -10.04
N VAL A 98 13.22 -1.57 -9.80
CA VAL A 98 14.02 -0.95 -8.74
C VAL A 98 15.32 -0.43 -9.37
N GLY A 99 15.54 0.88 -9.28
CA GLY A 99 16.71 1.55 -9.86
C GLY A 99 16.77 1.42 -11.38
N GLY A 100 15.63 1.53 -12.07
CA GLY A 100 15.55 1.45 -13.54
C GLY A 100 15.62 0.04 -14.14
N GLN A 101 15.82 -0.99 -13.32
CA GLN A 101 15.85 -2.39 -13.78
C GLN A 101 14.57 -3.12 -13.35
N VAL A 102 13.93 -3.79 -14.31
CA VAL A 102 12.82 -4.71 -14.06
C VAL A 102 13.36 -6.03 -13.53
N LEU A 103 12.86 -6.47 -12.38
CA LEU A 103 13.25 -7.74 -11.74
C LEU A 103 12.22 -8.85 -12.02
N GLU A 104 12.67 -10.10 -11.88
CA GLU A 104 11.83 -11.27 -12.18
C GLU A 104 10.71 -11.42 -11.16
N ASP A 105 11.03 -11.31 -9.87
CA ASP A 105 10.10 -11.56 -8.76
C ASP A 105 10.05 -10.42 -7.74
N PHE A 106 8.96 -10.37 -6.96
CA PHE A 106 8.82 -9.42 -5.84
C PHE A 106 9.91 -9.62 -4.78
N ARG A 107 10.41 -10.85 -4.62
CA ARG A 107 11.52 -11.16 -3.72
C ARG A 107 12.77 -10.38 -4.09
N GLN A 108 13.21 -10.49 -5.35
CA GLN A 108 14.41 -9.80 -5.83
C GLN A 108 14.26 -8.28 -5.66
N ALA A 109 13.06 -7.74 -5.92
CA ALA A 109 12.77 -6.32 -5.70
C ALA A 109 12.93 -5.92 -4.23
N CYS A 110 12.40 -6.72 -3.30
CA CYS A 110 12.58 -6.50 -1.88
C CYS A 110 14.05 -6.65 -1.44
N GLU A 111 14.81 -7.60 -1.98
CA GLU A 111 16.24 -7.78 -1.69
C GLU A 111 17.05 -6.58 -2.16
N LYS A 112 16.80 -6.10 -3.39
CA LYS A 112 17.46 -4.91 -3.97
C LYS A 112 17.14 -3.62 -3.21
N LEU A 113 15.93 -3.53 -2.66
CA LEU A 113 15.51 -2.44 -1.75
C LEU A 113 15.99 -2.62 -0.30
N GLY A 114 16.63 -3.75 0.04
CA GLY A 114 17.10 -4.04 1.40
C GLY A 114 15.98 -4.37 2.40
N LEU A 115 14.75 -4.63 1.94
CA LEU A 115 13.58 -4.89 2.78
C LEU A 115 13.60 -6.29 3.41
N LEU A 116 14.35 -7.22 2.83
CA LEU A 116 14.47 -8.62 3.32
C LEU A 116 15.68 -8.85 4.21
N LYS A 117 16.57 -7.86 4.36
CA LYS A 117 17.73 -7.98 5.25
C LYS A 117 17.26 -7.81 6.70
N MET A 118 17.17 -8.92 7.42
CA MET A 118 17.02 -9.03 8.88
C MET A 118 18.23 -8.43 9.61
N THR A 119 18.48 -7.14 9.46
CA THR A 119 19.33 -6.34 10.34
C THR A 119 18.43 -5.44 11.17
N ILE A 120 18.91 -4.94 12.30
CA ILE A 120 18.15 -4.20 13.33
C ILE A 120 17.25 -3.10 12.71
N THR A 121 17.62 -2.53 11.57
CA THR A 121 16.83 -1.60 10.75
C THR A 121 15.51 -2.16 10.21
N GLY A 122 15.48 -3.42 9.76
CA GLY A 122 14.25 -4.10 9.32
C GLY A 122 13.28 -4.34 10.49
N MET A 123 13.79 -4.68 11.67
CA MET A 123 13.00 -4.75 12.90
C MET A 123 12.53 -3.37 13.38
N LEU A 124 13.29 -2.30 13.15
CA LEU A 124 12.88 -0.93 13.48
C LEU A 124 11.80 -0.41 12.54
N GLN A 125 11.89 -0.66 11.23
CA GLN A 125 10.79 -0.40 10.30
C GLN A 125 9.56 -1.25 10.64
N TRP A 126 9.75 -2.53 11.03
CA TRP A 126 8.67 -3.39 11.47
C TRP A 126 8.01 -2.89 12.76
N LYS A 127 8.78 -2.50 13.78
CA LYS A 127 8.26 -1.88 15.01
C LYS A 127 7.56 -0.55 14.73
N ARG A 128 8.08 0.27 13.81
CA ARG A 128 7.50 1.57 13.45
C ARG A 128 6.20 1.46 12.64
N LEU A 129 6.04 0.40 11.85
CA LEU A 129 4.85 0.15 11.02
C LEU A 129 3.81 -0.79 11.67
N TYR A 130 4.20 -1.69 12.58
CA TYR A 130 3.35 -2.77 13.10
C TYR A 130 3.25 -2.85 14.64
N CYS A 131 4.12 -2.21 15.42
CA CYS A 131 3.94 -2.10 16.87
C CYS A 131 3.25 -0.77 17.24
N VAL A 132 1.98 -0.62 16.87
CA VAL A 132 1.08 0.15 17.73
C VAL A 132 0.72 -0.80 18.87
N ALA A 133 1.31 -0.56 20.04
CA ALA A 133 1.02 -1.32 21.24
C ALA A 133 -0.50 -1.38 21.46
N PRO A 134 -1.05 -2.53 21.91
CA PRO A 134 -2.40 -2.51 22.45
C PRO A 134 -2.37 -1.55 23.65
N LEU A 135 -3.17 -0.49 23.58
CA LEU A 135 -3.55 0.27 24.78
C LEU A 135 -4.25 -0.71 25.71
N ARG A 136 -3.49 -1.35 26.61
CA ARG A 136 -4.00 -1.82 27.88
C ARG A 136 -4.50 -0.57 28.63
N LYS A 137 -5.80 -0.49 28.84
CA LYS A 137 -6.45 -0.73 30.13
C LYS A 137 -7.95 -0.87 29.91
#